data_AF-A0A5E4J6X6-F1
#
_entry.id   AF-A0A5E4J6X6-F1
#
_cell.length_a   1.000
_cell.length_b   1.000
_cell.length_c   1.000
_cell.angle_alpha   90.00
_cell.angle_beta   90.00
_cell.angle_gamma   90.00
#
_symmetry.space_group_name_H-M   'P 1'
#
loop_
_entity.id
_entity.type
_entity.pdbx_description
1 polymer ?
#
loop_
_entity_poly.entity_id
_entity_poly.type
_entity_poly.pdbx_seq_one_letter_code
_entity_poly.pdbx_strand_id
1 'polypeptide(L)'
;MTHVIMIDDRPRSLTEGMEISVPVTVLEVPPLNVVAVRAYENYNGGLRAAGEAWAENLSPDLARSMTVPKKTHGSSLGDLQALGSDIADVRVVAHTNPMLITGVPKKLPELMEIPVNGGSMQDRLKFAQTLLGQQVPISAVFENGDLLDASAVTKGKGTQGPVRRWGIAIAKRKHARTGKVRHVGNLGPWHPSHISWRVPQLGQMGYHQRTEFNKRLMFIGTDGAEVTPEGGFPGYGIVRNNYVLIKGSVPGPIKRMVRMRHAIRPGMNFVKAPEFLYVSKESKQGV
;
A
#
# COMPACT_ATOMS: atom_id res chain seq x y z
N MET A 1 9.30 -12.43 1.96
CA MET A 1 10.36 -11.60 2.56
C MET A 1 11.68 -12.30 2.34
N THR A 2 12.73 -11.53 2.09
CA THR A 2 14.11 -12.01 2.06
C THR A 2 15.00 -10.97 2.76
N HIS A 3 16.30 -11.16 2.74
CA HIS A 3 17.25 -10.15 3.19
C HIS A 3 18.19 -9.77 2.04
N VAL A 4 18.74 -8.57 2.13
CA VAL A 4 19.65 -7.98 1.16
C VAL A 4 20.87 -7.48 1.92
N ILE A 5 22.05 -7.69 1.35
CA ILE A 5 23.29 -7.06 1.81
C ILE A 5 23.49 -5.78 0.99
N MET A 6 23.57 -4.66 1.69
CA MET A 6 23.81 -3.34 1.11
C MET A 6 24.94 -2.65 1.86
N ILE A 7 25.55 -1.64 1.23
CA ILE A 7 26.49 -0.75 1.92
C ILE A 7 25.68 0.28 2.72
N ASP A 8 26.01 0.49 3.99
CA ASP A 8 25.35 1.49 4.82
C ASP A 8 25.66 2.90 4.30
N ASP A 9 24.63 3.57 3.84
CA ASP A 9 24.66 4.87 3.16
C ASP A 9 24.15 6.00 4.05
N ARG A 10 24.01 5.74 5.36
CA ARG A 10 23.58 6.72 6.34
C ARG A 10 24.78 7.56 6.79
N PRO A 11 24.77 8.87 6.53
CA PRO A 11 25.85 9.74 6.97
C PRO A 11 25.92 9.75 8.50
N ARG A 12 27.14 9.68 9.05
CA ARG A 12 27.43 9.68 10.49
C ARG A 12 26.94 8.44 11.22
N SER A 13 26.66 7.36 10.50
CA SER A 13 26.45 6.03 11.09
C SER A 13 27.80 5.45 11.51
N LEU A 14 27.84 4.67 12.60
CA LEU A 14 29.06 3.95 12.98
C LEU A 14 29.47 2.90 11.93
N THR A 15 28.50 2.44 11.14
CA THR A 15 28.67 1.44 10.09
C THR A 15 28.70 2.05 8.69
N GLU A 16 28.81 3.37 8.55
CA GLU A 16 28.87 4.06 7.25
C GLU A 16 29.96 3.45 6.35
N GLY A 17 29.58 3.05 5.13
CA GLY A 17 30.48 2.39 4.18
C GLY A 17 30.73 0.90 4.45
N MET A 18 30.17 0.33 5.52
CA MET A 18 30.26 -1.12 5.81
C MET A 18 29.07 -1.88 5.24
N GLU A 19 29.24 -3.19 5.05
CA GLU A 19 28.17 -4.09 4.65
C GLU A 19 27.18 -4.32 5.79
N ILE A 20 25.90 -4.11 5.51
CA ILE A 20 24.80 -4.37 6.45
C ILE A 20 23.76 -5.29 5.83
N SER A 21 23.26 -6.23 6.64
CA SER A 21 22.14 -7.08 6.27
C SER A 21 20.82 -6.40 6.62
N VAL A 22 19.97 -6.22 5.62
CA VAL A 22 18.68 -5.52 5.75
C VAL A 22 17.54 -6.45 5.35
N PRO A 23 16.53 -6.65 6.22
CA PRO A 23 15.34 -7.40 5.84
C PRO A 23 14.52 -6.60 4.82
N VAL A 24 14.02 -7.26 3.79
CA VAL A 24 13.19 -6.66 2.76
C VAL A 24 11.90 -7.44 2.53
N THR A 25 10.83 -6.70 2.25
CA THR A 25 9.57 -7.25 1.74
C THR A 25 9.53 -7.07 0.24
N VAL A 26 9.30 -8.18 -0.47
CA VAL A 26 9.13 -8.21 -1.92
C VAL A 26 7.66 -8.00 -2.23
N LEU A 27 7.34 -7.01 -3.07
CA LEU A 27 6.00 -6.83 -3.63
C LEU A 27 6.07 -6.94 -5.15
N GLU A 28 5.17 -7.72 -5.73
CA GLU A 28 4.99 -7.78 -7.18
C GLU A 28 4.07 -6.62 -7.59
N VAL A 29 4.53 -5.83 -8.57
CA VAL A 29 3.91 -4.58 -9.01
C VAL A 29 3.74 -4.58 -10.52
N PRO A 30 2.79 -5.37 -11.06
CA PRO A 30 2.45 -5.26 -12.47
C PRO A 30 1.97 -3.84 -12.81
N PRO A 31 2.09 -3.42 -14.08
CA PRO A 31 1.64 -2.09 -14.50
C PRO A 31 0.13 -1.91 -14.23
N LEU A 32 -0.24 -0.69 -13.85
CA LEU A 32 -1.63 -0.30 -13.62
C LEU A 32 -2.25 0.25 -14.89
N ASN A 33 -3.52 -0.04 -15.14
CA ASN A 33 -4.24 0.56 -16.26
C ASN A 33 -5.00 1.78 -15.78
N VAL A 34 -4.81 2.90 -16.47
CA VAL A 34 -5.58 4.12 -16.25
C VAL A 34 -6.85 4.10 -17.09
N VAL A 35 -8.01 4.20 -16.45
CA VAL A 35 -9.31 4.03 -17.12
C VAL A 35 -10.16 5.27 -17.18
N ALA A 36 -10.00 6.19 -16.22
CA ALA A 36 -10.74 7.45 -16.23
C ALA A 36 -9.95 8.58 -15.57
N VAL A 37 -10.25 9.81 -15.97
CA VAL A 37 -9.83 11.03 -15.28
C VAL A 37 -11.06 11.63 -14.62
N ARG A 38 -10.96 11.91 -13.32
CA ARG A 38 -11.99 12.58 -12.52
C ARG A 38 -11.51 13.96 -12.11
N ALA A 39 -12.29 14.99 -12.43
CA ALA A 39 -12.08 16.34 -11.93
C ALA A 39 -12.98 16.59 -10.71
N TYR A 40 -12.45 17.31 -9.73
CA TYR A 40 -13.16 17.75 -8.55
C TYR A 40 -13.30 19.27 -8.56
N GLU A 41 -14.45 19.77 -8.14
CA GLU A 41 -14.74 21.18 -7.89
C GLU A 41 -14.85 21.44 -6.38
N ASN A 42 -14.70 22.70 -5.98
CA ASN A 42 -14.99 23.13 -4.62
C ASN A 42 -16.50 23.39 -4.48
N TYR A 43 -17.17 22.58 -3.69
CA TYR A 43 -18.60 22.73 -3.38
C TYR A 43 -18.82 22.77 -1.88
N ASN A 44 -19.39 23.87 -1.37
CA ASN A 44 -19.72 24.06 0.05
C ASN A 44 -18.56 23.75 1.02
N GLY A 45 -17.33 24.13 0.64
CA GLY A 45 -16.13 23.91 1.47
C GLY A 45 -15.56 22.49 1.41
N GLY A 46 -16.08 21.61 0.55
CA GLY A 46 -15.54 20.28 0.27
C GLY A 46 -15.27 20.04 -1.21
N LEU A 47 -14.60 18.94 -1.52
CA LEU A 47 -14.38 18.49 -2.90
C LEU A 47 -15.59 17.68 -3.37
N ARG A 48 -16.18 18.05 -4.50
CA ARG A 48 -17.25 17.30 -5.18
C ARG A 48 -16.75 16.87 -6.56
N ALA A 49 -17.10 15.65 -6.99
CA ALA A 49 -16.77 15.22 -8.34
C ALA A 49 -17.59 16.04 -9.36
N ALA A 50 -16.91 16.84 -10.18
CA ALA A 50 -17.52 17.66 -11.21
C ALA A 50 -17.87 16.83 -12.46
N GLY A 51 -17.02 15.86 -12.79
CA GLY A 51 -17.22 14.96 -13.91
C GLY A 51 -16.10 13.94 -14.07
N GLU A 52 -16.32 12.99 -14.98
CA GLU A 52 -15.35 11.94 -15.32
C GLU A 52 -15.29 11.75 -16.83
N ALA A 53 -14.06 11.66 -17.34
CA ALA A 53 -13.78 11.28 -18.72
C ALA A 53 -13.15 9.88 -18.73
N TRP A 54 -13.77 8.96 -19.47
CA TRP A 54 -13.39 7.56 -19.55
C TRP A 54 -12.58 7.26 -20.81
N ALA A 55 -11.67 6.30 -20.73
CA ALA A 55 -10.92 5.81 -21.88
C ALA A 55 -11.85 5.05 -22.84
N GLU A 56 -11.60 5.15 -24.14
CA GLU A 56 -12.39 4.44 -25.15
C GLU A 56 -12.12 2.93 -25.14
N ASN A 57 -10.85 2.56 -24.95
CA ASN A 57 -10.38 1.19 -24.98
C ASN A 57 -10.14 0.71 -23.54
N LEU A 58 -11.14 0.05 -22.97
CA LEU A 58 -11.07 -0.50 -21.62
C LEU A 58 -10.73 -1.99 -21.66
N SER A 59 -9.94 -2.45 -20.68
CA SER A 59 -9.65 -3.88 -20.55
C SER A 59 -10.95 -4.68 -20.32
N PRO A 60 -11.17 -5.80 -21.02
CA PRO A 60 -12.33 -6.68 -20.79
C PRO A 60 -12.44 -7.14 -19.33
N ASP A 61 -11.32 -7.23 -18.60
CA ASP A 61 -11.31 -7.67 -17.21
C ASP A 61 -11.97 -6.68 -16.25
N LEU A 62 -12.05 -5.41 -16.63
CA LEU A 62 -12.71 -4.36 -15.85
C LEU A 62 -14.20 -4.70 -15.62
N ALA A 63 -14.83 -5.37 -16.58
CA ALA A 63 -16.23 -5.79 -16.50
C ALA A 63 -16.52 -6.76 -15.33
N ARG A 64 -15.49 -7.39 -14.76
CA ARG A 64 -15.62 -8.21 -13.55
C ARG A 64 -15.87 -7.37 -12.30
N SER A 65 -15.32 -6.16 -12.25
CA SER A 65 -15.39 -5.28 -11.07
C SER A 65 -16.53 -4.29 -11.12
N MET A 66 -16.90 -3.82 -12.30
CA MET A 66 -17.95 -2.83 -12.46
C MET A 66 -18.65 -2.97 -13.80
N THR A 67 -19.86 -2.41 -13.90
CA THR A 67 -20.53 -2.23 -15.19
C THR A 67 -19.77 -1.18 -15.99
N VAL A 68 -19.13 -1.61 -17.08
CA VAL A 68 -18.34 -0.73 -17.94
C VAL A 68 -19.27 0.29 -18.61
N PRO A 69 -18.96 1.60 -18.51
CA PRO A 69 -19.78 2.62 -19.15
C PRO A 69 -19.76 2.43 -20.68
N LYS A 70 -20.93 2.51 -21.30
CA LYS A 70 -21.03 2.55 -22.77
C LYS A 70 -20.47 3.87 -23.27
N LYS A 71 -19.98 3.90 -24.52
CA LYS A 71 -19.34 5.08 -25.16
C LYS A 71 -20.12 6.40 -25.08
N THR A 72 -21.42 6.33 -24.79
CA THR A 72 -22.33 7.48 -24.68
C THR A 72 -22.47 8.07 -23.27
N HIS A 73 -21.92 7.43 -22.23
CA HIS A 73 -22.10 7.84 -20.84
C HIS A 73 -20.77 8.30 -20.22
N GLY A 74 -20.63 9.62 -20.05
CA GLY A 74 -19.51 10.28 -19.37
C GLY A 74 -19.41 11.75 -19.78
N SER A 75 -18.78 12.57 -18.95
CA SER A 75 -18.40 13.92 -19.36
C SER A 75 -17.30 13.79 -20.40
N SER A 76 -17.41 14.53 -21.50
CA SER A 76 -16.36 14.55 -22.50
C SER A 76 -15.09 15.20 -21.94
N LEU A 77 -13.94 14.91 -22.55
CA LEU A 77 -12.69 15.57 -22.21
C LEU A 77 -12.79 17.10 -22.37
N GLY A 78 -13.62 17.57 -23.31
CA GLY A 78 -13.92 18.99 -23.51
C GLY A 78 -14.70 19.60 -22.35
N ASP A 79 -15.67 18.86 -21.78
CA ASP A 79 -16.45 19.32 -20.63
C ASP A 79 -15.56 19.51 -19.39
N LEU A 80 -14.60 18.61 -19.18
CA LEU A 80 -13.64 18.75 -18.09
C LEU A 80 -12.67 19.92 -18.30
N GLN A 81 -12.29 20.22 -19.53
CA GLN A 81 -11.48 21.39 -19.85
C GLN A 81 -12.26 22.69 -19.68
N ALA A 82 -13.56 22.68 -19.98
CA ALA A 82 -14.44 23.84 -19.85
C ALA A 82 -14.58 24.32 -18.39
N LEU A 83 -14.40 23.43 -17.41
CA LEU A 83 -14.39 23.80 -15.98
C LEU A 83 -13.26 24.76 -15.62
N GLY A 84 -12.16 24.81 -16.40
CA GLY A 84 -11.12 25.84 -16.31
C GLY A 84 -10.63 26.12 -14.87
N SER A 85 -11.04 27.27 -14.32
CA SER A 85 -10.66 27.77 -12.99
C SER A 85 -11.37 27.08 -11.82
N ASP A 86 -12.49 26.42 -12.05
CA ASP A 86 -13.33 25.85 -10.99
C ASP A 86 -12.82 24.47 -10.51
N ILE A 87 -11.80 23.94 -11.20
CA ILE A 87 -11.15 22.67 -10.85
C ILE A 87 -10.30 22.84 -9.60
N ALA A 88 -10.65 22.10 -8.55
CA ALA A 88 -9.98 22.07 -7.27
C ALA A 88 -8.98 20.92 -7.12
N ASP A 89 -9.24 19.76 -7.73
CA ASP A 89 -8.34 18.61 -7.73
C ASP A 89 -8.55 17.74 -8.98
N VAL A 90 -7.51 17.05 -9.42
CA VAL A 90 -7.56 16.11 -10.57
C VAL A 90 -7.03 14.76 -10.12
N ARG A 91 -7.84 13.73 -10.33
CA ARG A 91 -7.49 12.35 -9.97
C ARG A 91 -7.67 11.44 -11.15
N VAL A 92 -6.87 10.40 -11.18
CA VAL A 92 -6.96 9.32 -12.15
C VAL A 92 -7.55 8.10 -11.47
N VAL A 93 -8.52 7.47 -12.12
CA VAL A 93 -9.04 6.16 -11.72
C VAL A 93 -8.21 5.10 -12.44
N ALA A 94 -7.55 4.25 -11.66
CA ALA A 94 -6.74 3.16 -12.17
C ALA A 94 -7.20 1.82 -11.57
N HIS A 95 -6.97 0.73 -12.28
CA HIS A 95 -7.18 -0.62 -11.76
C HIS A 95 -5.93 -1.48 -11.86
N THR A 96 -5.85 -2.48 -10.98
CA THR A 96 -4.81 -3.51 -11.04
C THR A 96 -5.10 -4.57 -12.10
N ASN A 97 -4.03 -5.23 -12.55
CA ASN A 97 -4.08 -6.35 -13.49
C ASN A 97 -3.73 -7.67 -12.77
N PRO A 98 -4.63 -8.25 -11.97
CA PRO A 98 -4.30 -9.41 -11.15
C PRO A 98 -4.08 -10.68 -11.98
N MET A 99 -4.55 -10.75 -13.24
CA MET A 99 -4.29 -11.88 -14.14
C MET A 99 -2.83 -12.04 -14.53
N LEU A 100 -2.05 -10.95 -14.50
CA LEU A 100 -0.61 -11.02 -14.72
C LEU A 100 0.11 -11.69 -13.55
N ILE A 101 -0.47 -11.64 -12.34
CA ILE A 101 0.12 -12.19 -11.13
C ILE A 101 -0.33 -13.64 -10.94
N THR A 102 0.59 -14.58 -11.07
CA THR A 102 0.30 -16.01 -10.85
C THR A 102 0.14 -16.36 -9.37
N GLY A 103 0.85 -15.65 -8.48
CA GLY A 103 0.82 -15.88 -7.05
C GLY A 103 -0.50 -15.51 -6.38
N VAL A 104 -1.42 -14.82 -7.07
CA VAL A 104 -2.69 -14.34 -6.52
C VAL A 104 -3.86 -15.02 -7.25
N PRO A 105 -4.71 -15.80 -6.56
CA PRO A 105 -5.83 -16.49 -7.21
C PRO A 105 -6.94 -15.56 -7.75
N LYS A 106 -6.99 -14.33 -7.26
CA LYS A 106 -8.02 -13.35 -7.60
C LYS A 106 -7.86 -12.91 -9.06
N LYS A 107 -8.93 -12.96 -9.86
CA LYS A 107 -8.97 -12.40 -11.23
C LYS A 107 -9.72 -11.06 -11.32
N LEU A 108 -10.39 -10.67 -10.25
CA LEU A 108 -11.16 -9.43 -10.15
C LEU A 108 -10.20 -8.24 -9.99
N PRO A 109 -10.17 -7.25 -10.90
CA PRO A 109 -9.40 -6.02 -10.70
C PRO A 109 -9.83 -5.26 -9.45
N GLU A 110 -8.91 -4.54 -8.83
CA GLU A 110 -9.23 -3.59 -7.76
C GLU A 110 -9.04 -2.17 -8.29
N LEU A 111 -10.08 -1.35 -8.18
CA LEU A 111 -10.11 0.05 -8.60
C LEU A 111 -9.64 0.96 -7.48
N MET A 112 -8.89 1.98 -7.83
CA MET A 112 -8.47 3.03 -6.90
C MET A 112 -8.33 4.36 -7.61
N GLU A 113 -8.56 5.42 -6.86
CA GLU A 113 -8.28 6.79 -7.29
C GLU A 113 -6.88 7.21 -6.83
N ILE A 114 -6.13 7.81 -7.74
CA ILE A 114 -4.78 8.30 -7.52
C ILE A 114 -4.76 9.79 -7.88
N PRO A 115 -4.40 10.69 -6.95
CA PRO A 115 -4.28 12.10 -7.26
C PRO A 115 -3.09 12.38 -8.18
N VAL A 116 -3.28 13.30 -9.13
CA VAL A 116 -2.22 13.80 -10.00
C VAL A 116 -1.70 15.10 -9.40
N ASN A 117 -0.42 15.12 -9.02
CA ASN A 117 0.22 16.27 -8.41
C ASN A 117 1.24 16.91 -9.37
N GLY A 118 1.55 18.20 -9.13
CA GLY A 118 2.54 18.96 -9.90
C GLY A 118 1.93 20.04 -10.78
N GLY A 119 2.68 21.10 -11.08
CA GLY A 119 2.26 22.18 -11.99
C GLY A 119 0.93 22.87 -11.65
N SER A 120 0.34 23.52 -12.66
CA SER A 120 -1.00 24.12 -12.59
C SER A 120 -2.10 23.07 -12.75
N MET A 121 -3.34 23.41 -12.38
CA MET A 121 -4.47 22.47 -12.49
C MET A 121 -4.75 22.04 -13.94
N GLN A 122 -4.57 22.95 -14.89
CA GLN A 122 -4.71 22.66 -16.31
C GLN A 122 -3.61 21.72 -16.80
N ASP A 123 -2.38 21.86 -16.30
CA ASP A 123 -1.28 20.97 -16.66
C ASP A 123 -1.51 19.56 -16.09
N ARG A 124 -2.03 19.46 -14.87
CA ARG A 124 -2.44 18.17 -14.28
C ARG A 124 -3.51 17.49 -15.11
N LEU A 125 -4.49 18.25 -15.57
CA LEU A 125 -5.57 17.73 -16.42
C LEU A 125 -5.00 17.25 -17.75
N LYS A 126 -4.19 18.06 -18.45
CA LYS A 126 -3.51 17.65 -19.70
C LYS A 126 -2.66 16.40 -19.49
N PHE A 127 -1.89 16.32 -18.42
CA PHE A 127 -1.09 15.14 -18.10
C PHE A 127 -1.97 13.91 -17.84
N ALA A 128 -3.04 14.05 -17.06
CA ALA A 128 -4.00 12.98 -16.82
C ALA A 128 -4.66 12.50 -18.14
N GLN A 129 -4.91 13.41 -19.09
CA GLN A 129 -5.41 13.06 -20.42
C GLN A 129 -4.41 12.20 -21.20
N THR A 130 -3.11 12.52 -21.13
CA THR A 130 -2.10 11.69 -21.81
C THR A 130 -2.02 10.29 -21.24
N LEU A 131 -2.23 10.12 -19.94
CA LEU A 131 -2.21 8.82 -19.27
C LEU A 131 -3.47 7.98 -19.54
N LEU A 132 -4.54 8.58 -20.07
CA LEU A 132 -5.82 7.91 -20.25
C LEU A 132 -5.71 6.71 -21.22
N GLY A 133 -6.11 5.52 -20.77
CA GLY A 133 -6.02 4.29 -21.56
C GLY A 133 -4.61 3.68 -21.61
N GLN A 134 -3.61 4.30 -20.98
CA GLN A 134 -2.24 3.79 -20.94
C GLN A 134 -2.00 2.89 -19.73
N GLN A 135 -0.94 2.08 -19.84
CA GLN A 135 -0.40 1.30 -18.72
C GLN A 135 0.74 2.07 -18.06
N VAL A 136 0.65 2.27 -16.75
CA VAL A 136 1.66 2.98 -15.96
C VAL A 136 2.48 1.96 -15.17
N PRO A 137 3.78 1.78 -15.50
CA PRO A 137 4.69 0.97 -14.70
C PRO A 137 5.15 1.74 -13.45
N ILE A 138 5.62 1.00 -12.44
CA ILE A 138 6.10 1.59 -11.18
C ILE A 138 7.31 2.53 -11.37
N SER A 139 8.16 2.25 -12.37
CA SER A 139 9.36 3.03 -12.69
C SER A 139 9.05 4.43 -13.23
N ALA A 140 7.83 4.68 -13.69
CA ALA A 140 7.40 6.01 -14.11
C ALA A 140 7.02 6.92 -12.92
N VAL A 141 6.85 6.34 -11.72
CA VAL A 141 6.38 7.06 -10.52
C VAL A 141 7.46 7.15 -9.45
N PHE A 142 8.23 6.08 -9.25
CA PHE A 142 9.23 6.01 -8.18
C PHE A 142 10.62 5.74 -8.71
N GLU A 143 11.62 6.28 -8.01
CA GLU A 143 13.03 6.01 -8.23
C GLU A 143 13.62 5.15 -7.10
N ASN A 144 14.74 4.49 -7.37
CA ASN A 144 15.43 3.67 -6.38
C ASN A 144 15.84 4.52 -5.16
N GLY A 145 15.39 4.09 -3.99
CA GLY A 145 15.66 4.71 -2.70
C GLY A 145 14.79 5.89 -2.31
N ASP A 146 13.74 6.16 -3.09
CA ASP A 146 12.65 7.01 -2.64
C ASP A 146 12.03 6.50 -1.33
N LEU A 147 11.51 7.44 -0.54
CA LEU A 147 10.64 7.11 0.59
C LEU A 147 9.19 7.04 0.15
N LEU A 148 8.53 5.96 0.56
CA LEU A 148 7.12 5.71 0.33
C LEU A 148 6.36 5.51 1.63
N ASP A 149 5.08 5.84 1.60
CA ASP A 149 4.12 5.41 2.60
C ASP A 149 3.36 4.18 2.05
N ALA A 150 3.40 3.08 2.78
CA ALA A 150 2.72 1.83 2.41
C ALA A 150 1.40 1.69 3.18
N SER A 151 0.28 1.69 2.46
CA SER A 151 -1.07 1.56 3.00
C SER A 151 -1.69 0.23 2.65
N ALA A 152 -2.06 -0.57 3.65
CA ALA A 152 -2.74 -1.85 3.42
C ALA A 152 -3.65 -2.25 4.59
N VAL A 153 -4.45 -3.28 4.35
CA VAL A 153 -5.26 -3.91 5.39
C VAL A 153 -4.42 -4.97 6.11
N THR A 154 -4.29 -4.83 7.42
CA THR A 154 -3.49 -5.71 8.28
C THR A 154 -4.02 -7.16 8.30
N LYS A 155 -3.16 -8.11 8.70
CA LYS A 155 -3.56 -9.52 8.93
C LYS A 155 -4.72 -9.59 9.93
N GLY A 156 -5.84 -10.19 9.54
CA GLY A 156 -6.98 -10.42 10.41
C GLY A 156 -6.65 -11.45 11.50
N LYS A 157 -7.04 -11.16 12.74
CA LYS A 157 -6.90 -12.08 13.88
C LYS A 157 -8.26 -12.41 14.54
N GLY A 158 -9.37 -11.93 13.97
CA GLY A 158 -10.71 -12.10 14.51
C GLY A 158 -10.91 -11.44 15.88
N THR A 159 -11.85 -11.97 16.66
CA THR A 159 -12.09 -11.54 18.04
C THR A 159 -10.91 -11.94 18.93
N GLN A 160 -10.27 -10.96 19.56
CA GLN A 160 -9.18 -11.19 20.51
C GLN A 160 -9.51 -10.60 21.86
N GLY A 161 -9.05 -11.28 22.91
CA GLY A 161 -9.19 -10.80 24.29
C GLY A 161 -8.30 -9.60 24.59
N PRO A 162 -8.54 -8.89 25.71
CA PRO A 162 -7.86 -7.64 26.05
C PRO A 162 -6.33 -7.76 26.10
N VAL A 163 -5.82 -8.89 26.60
CA VAL A 163 -4.37 -9.16 26.69
C VAL A 163 -3.67 -9.03 25.33
N ARG A 164 -4.17 -9.72 24.30
CA ARG A 164 -3.53 -9.70 22.99
C ARG A 164 -3.85 -8.43 22.22
N ARG A 165 -5.07 -7.89 22.38
CA ARG A 165 -5.56 -6.73 21.63
C ARG A 165 -4.91 -5.42 22.09
N TRP A 166 -4.78 -5.24 23.40
CA TRP A 166 -4.31 -4.00 24.04
C TRP A 166 -2.96 -4.14 24.77
N GLY A 167 -2.41 -5.35 24.87
CA GLY A 167 -1.13 -5.57 25.53
C GLY A 167 -1.19 -5.50 27.06
N ILE A 168 -2.36 -5.71 27.68
CA ILE A 168 -2.46 -5.73 29.14
C ILE A 168 -1.75 -6.94 29.74
N ALA A 169 -1.32 -6.80 31.00
CA ALA A 169 -0.74 -7.90 31.75
C ALA A 169 -1.76 -9.03 31.99
N ILE A 170 -1.27 -10.26 31.97
CA ILE A 170 -2.00 -11.45 32.44
C ILE A 170 -1.99 -11.43 33.98
N ALA A 171 -3.06 -11.93 34.61
CA ALA A 171 -3.09 -12.15 36.06
C ALA A 171 -1.86 -12.96 36.51
N LYS A 172 -1.28 -12.60 37.67
CA LYS A 172 -0.02 -13.17 38.15
C LYS A 172 -0.24 -14.14 39.30
N ARG A 173 0.59 -15.18 39.37
CA ARG A 173 0.72 -16.12 40.52
C ARG A 173 -0.64 -16.61 41.03
N LYS A 174 -1.00 -16.27 42.27
CA LYS A 174 -2.22 -16.72 42.96
C LYS A 174 -3.48 -16.24 42.22
N HIS A 175 -3.47 -15.02 41.70
CA HIS A 175 -4.61 -14.46 40.95
C HIS A 175 -4.91 -15.23 39.66
N ALA A 176 -3.87 -15.79 39.00
CA ALA A 176 -4.08 -16.64 37.82
C ALA A 176 -4.74 -17.98 38.18
N ARG A 177 -4.53 -18.49 39.40
CA ARG A 177 -5.11 -19.76 39.88
C ARG A 177 -6.57 -19.62 40.29
N THR A 178 -7.07 -18.40 40.46
CA THR A 178 -8.46 -18.11 40.86
C THR A 178 -9.46 -18.25 39.70
N GLY A 179 -9.04 -18.75 38.53
CA GLY A 179 -9.91 -19.02 37.38
C GLY A 179 -10.03 -17.89 36.37
N LYS A 180 -9.45 -16.72 36.62
CA LYS A 180 -9.46 -15.58 35.69
C LYS A 180 -8.03 -15.13 35.34
N VAL A 181 -7.53 -15.64 34.22
CA VAL A 181 -6.13 -15.44 33.81
C VAL A 181 -5.97 -14.23 32.88
N ARG A 182 -6.85 -14.09 31.89
CA ARG A 182 -6.67 -13.18 30.74
C ARG A 182 -7.72 -12.07 30.67
N HIS A 183 -8.00 -11.43 31.81
CA HIS A 183 -8.99 -10.36 31.93
C HIS A 183 -8.38 -9.05 32.44
N VAL A 184 -9.16 -7.97 32.40
CA VAL A 184 -8.87 -6.73 33.11
C VAL A 184 -9.25 -6.87 34.58
N GLY A 185 -8.58 -6.11 35.46
CA GLY A 185 -8.89 -6.12 36.91
C GLY A 185 -10.27 -5.55 37.21
N ASN A 186 -10.58 -4.35 36.68
CA ASN A 186 -11.86 -3.69 36.79
C ASN A 186 -12.25 -3.00 35.47
N LEU A 187 -13.52 -2.56 35.37
CA LEU A 187 -14.07 -1.86 34.20
C LEU A 187 -14.21 -0.35 34.40
N GLY A 188 -13.80 0.17 35.56
CA GLY A 188 -13.89 1.60 35.89
C GLY A 188 -13.92 1.85 37.40
N PRO A 189 -13.86 3.13 37.80
CA PRO A 189 -14.16 3.57 39.17
C PRO A 189 -15.67 3.50 39.46
N TRP A 190 -16.07 3.80 40.69
CA TRP A 190 -17.50 3.92 41.07
C TRP A 190 -18.17 5.09 40.33
N HIS A 191 -17.57 6.28 40.36
CA HIS A 191 -18.05 7.47 39.66
C HIS A 191 -17.03 7.91 38.60
N PRO A 192 -17.43 8.17 37.35
CA PRO A 192 -18.80 8.14 36.83
C PRO A 192 -19.33 6.70 36.62
N SER A 193 -20.63 6.49 36.84
CA SER A 193 -21.29 5.18 36.81
C SER A 193 -21.56 4.67 35.39
N HIS A 194 -20.53 4.63 34.55
CA HIS A 194 -20.56 4.04 33.22
C HIS A 194 -19.17 3.49 32.85
N ILE A 195 -19.12 2.54 31.91
CA ILE A 195 -17.86 2.02 31.41
C ILE A 195 -17.32 2.99 30.37
N SER A 196 -16.12 3.55 30.61
CA SER A 196 -15.46 4.39 29.63
C SER A 196 -15.06 3.57 28.39
N TRP A 197 -15.25 4.14 27.20
CA TRP A 197 -14.78 3.56 25.94
C TRP A 197 -13.26 3.32 25.89
N ARG A 198 -12.50 3.95 26.79
CA ARG A 198 -11.05 3.80 26.93
C ARG A 198 -10.64 2.49 27.60
N VAL A 199 -11.56 1.80 28.26
CA VAL A 199 -11.27 0.56 28.99
C VAL A 199 -10.95 -0.55 27.99
N PRO A 200 -9.81 -1.27 28.15
CA PRO A 200 -9.39 -2.27 27.18
C PRO A 200 -10.29 -3.50 27.23
N GLN A 201 -11.15 -3.64 26.23
CA GLN A 201 -12.08 -4.76 26.10
C GLN A 201 -11.77 -5.67 24.91
N LEU A 202 -12.38 -6.85 24.92
CA LEU A 202 -12.31 -7.79 23.82
C LEU A 202 -12.91 -7.19 22.53
N GLY A 203 -12.54 -7.73 21.38
CA GLY A 203 -13.14 -7.34 20.11
C GLY A 203 -12.24 -7.61 18.93
N GLN A 204 -12.60 -7.04 17.78
CA GLN A 204 -11.87 -7.24 16.53
C GLN A 204 -10.42 -6.77 16.66
N MET A 205 -9.50 -7.64 16.27
CA MET A 205 -8.07 -7.35 16.15
C MET A 205 -7.56 -7.71 14.75
N GLY A 206 -6.81 -6.80 14.15
CA GLY A 206 -6.37 -6.93 12.76
C GLY A 206 -7.49 -6.66 11.76
N TYR A 207 -7.18 -6.80 10.47
CA TYR A 207 -8.06 -6.38 9.37
C TYR A 207 -8.43 -4.89 9.39
N HIS A 208 -7.60 -4.07 10.03
CA HIS A 208 -7.71 -2.62 10.00
C HIS A 208 -6.79 -2.06 8.92
N GLN A 209 -7.19 -0.97 8.27
CA GLN A 209 -6.31 -0.19 7.40
C GLN A 209 -5.20 0.46 8.23
N ARG A 210 -3.95 0.32 7.76
CA ARG A 210 -2.78 0.99 8.33
C ARG A 210 -1.93 1.55 7.21
N THR A 211 -1.37 2.73 7.47
CA THR A 211 -0.37 3.38 6.63
C THR A 211 0.92 3.42 7.42
N GLU A 212 1.93 2.69 6.96
CA GLU A 212 3.28 2.76 7.52
C GLU A 212 4.07 3.78 6.72
N PHE A 213 4.63 4.77 7.41
CA PHE A 213 5.31 5.92 6.81
C PHE A 213 6.80 5.65 6.58
N ASN A 214 7.39 6.40 5.65
CA ASN A 214 8.84 6.47 5.44
C ASN A 214 9.52 5.12 5.23
N LYS A 215 8.88 4.24 4.45
CA LYS A 215 9.51 3.01 3.99
C LYS A 215 10.44 3.33 2.83
N ARG A 216 11.65 2.80 2.87
CA ARG A 216 12.61 2.99 1.78
C ARG A 216 12.37 1.97 0.69
N LEU A 217 12.23 2.46 -0.54
CA LEU A 217 12.21 1.63 -1.74
C LEU A 217 13.66 1.22 -2.04
N MET A 218 14.01 -0.03 -1.79
CA MET A 218 15.37 -0.50 -1.97
C MET A 218 15.69 -0.62 -3.47
N PHE A 219 14.90 -1.40 -4.20
CA PHE A 219 15.18 -1.71 -5.59
C PHE A 219 13.87 -1.91 -6.36
N ILE A 220 13.85 -1.44 -7.61
CA ILE A 220 12.82 -1.75 -8.60
C ILE A 220 13.45 -2.70 -9.61
N GLY A 221 12.94 -3.92 -9.69
CA GLY A 221 13.40 -4.93 -10.64
C GLY A 221 12.31 -5.31 -11.63
N THR A 222 12.72 -5.73 -12.83
CA THR A 222 11.83 -6.21 -13.90
C THR A 222 11.72 -7.73 -13.92
N ASP A 223 12.82 -8.45 -13.61
CA ASP A 223 12.85 -9.91 -13.63
C ASP A 223 12.69 -10.53 -12.23
N GLY A 224 11.54 -11.17 -11.99
CA GLY A 224 11.23 -11.84 -10.74
C GLY A 224 12.14 -13.02 -10.37
N ALA A 225 12.94 -13.56 -11.31
CA ALA A 225 13.92 -14.61 -11.01
C ALA A 225 15.09 -14.13 -10.15
N GLU A 226 15.37 -12.82 -10.14
CA GLU A 226 16.44 -12.22 -9.33
C GLU A 226 16.13 -12.22 -7.82
N VAL A 227 14.85 -12.27 -7.47
CA VAL A 227 14.40 -12.18 -6.07
C VAL A 227 13.75 -13.47 -5.56
N THR A 228 13.28 -14.33 -6.47
CA THR A 228 12.53 -15.53 -6.09
C THR A 228 13.46 -16.52 -5.38
N PRO A 229 13.14 -16.94 -4.14
CA PRO A 229 13.88 -17.99 -3.44
C PRO A 229 13.75 -19.34 -4.12
N GLU A 230 14.70 -20.24 -3.87
CA GLU A 230 14.58 -21.64 -4.27
C GLU A 230 13.27 -22.25 -3.71
N GLY A 231 12.51 -22.90 -4.58
CA GLY A 231 11.17 -23.43 -4.25
C GLY A 231 10.04 -22.38 -4.18
N GLY A 232 10.34 -21.10 -4.39
CA GLY A 232 9.37 -20.00 -4.38
C GLY A 232 8.97 -19.52 -2.98
N PHE A 233 8.23 -18.40 -2.93
CA PHE A 233 7.77 -17.85 -1.65
C PHE A 233 6.63 -18.69 -1.04
N PRO A 234 6.75 -19.15 0.23
CA PRO A 234 5.71 -19.94 0.89
C PRO A 234 4.35 -19.22 0.88
N GLY A 235 3.33 -19.90 0.37
CA GLY A 235 1.96 -19.36 0.28
C GLY A 235 1.75 -18.29 -0.79
N TYR A 236 2.78 -17.90 -1.55
CA TYR A 236 2.68 -17.00 -2.70
C TYR A 236 2.97 -17.72 -4.02
N GLY A 237 4.20 -18.25 -4.17
CA GLY A 237 4.71 -18.81 -5.43
C GLY A 237 5.93 -18.04 -5.96
N ILE A 238 6.16 -18.14 -7.27
CA ILE A 238 7.27 -17.51 -8.01
C ILE A 238 6.84 -16.10 -8.44
N VAL A 239 7.74 -15.12 -8.30
CA VAL A 239 7.53 -13.75 -8.81
C VAL A 239 7.88 -13.74 -10.29
N ARG A 240 7.01 -13.19 -11.16
CA ARG A 240 7.22 -13.19 -12.62
C ARG A 240 7.21 -11.81 -13.24
N ASN A 241 6.51 -10.86 -12.63
CA ASN A 241 6.41 -9.49 -13.12
C ASN A 241 7.44 -8.57 -12.43
N ASN A 242 7.38 -7.30 -12.81
CA ASN A 242 8.06 -6.22 -12.10
C ASN A 242 7.80 -6.32 -10.60
N TYR A 243 8.84 -6.10 -9.82
CA TYR A 243 8.81 -6.21 -8.37
C TYR A 243 9.53 -5.03 -7.73
N VAL A 244 9.19 -4.81 -6.46
CA VAL A 244 9.87 -3.84 -5.62
C VAL A 244 10.33 -4.49 -4.33
N LEU A 245 11.51 -4.08 -3.88
CA LEU A 245 12.04 -4.40 -2.57
C LEU A 245 11.79 -3.23 -1.64
N ILE A 246 11.05 -3.46 -0.57
CA ILE A 246 10.79 -2.43 0.45
C ILE A 246 11.54 -2.78 1.73
N LYS A 247 12.23 -1.81 2.31
CA LYS A 247 12.95 -1.98 3.58
C LYS A 247 12.00 -2.39 4.71
N GLY A 248 12.33 -3.48 5.39
CA GLY A 248 11.61 -4.00 6.54
C GLY A 248 10.29 -4.67 6.16
N SER A 249 9.28 -4.48 7.02
CA SER A 249 7.94 -5.06 6.87
C SER A 249 6.98 -4.13 6.13
N VAL A 250 5.95 -4.73 5.55
CA VAL A 250 4.78 -4.06 4.96
C VAL A 250 3.51 -4.61 5.62
N PRO A 251 2.48 -3.79 5.87
CA PRO A 251 1.25 -4.26 6.50
C PRO A 251 0.50 -5.26 5.58
N GLY A 252 -0.07 -6.30 6.19
CA GLY A 252 -0.96 -7.24 5.52
C GLY A 252 -0.43 -8.68 5.40
N PRO A 253 -1.29 -9.64 5.03
CA PRO A 253 -0.86 -10.99 4.68
C PRO A 253 -0.23 -11.06 3.28
N ILE A 254 0.40 -12.20 3.01
CA ILE A 254 0.80 -12.61 1.66
C ILE A 254 -0.44 -12.53 0.73
N LYS A 255 -0.27 -12.11 -0.53
CA LYS A 255 -1.33 -11.86 -1.55
C LYS A 255 -2.22 -10.63 -1.32
N ARG A 256 -2.01 -9.83 -0.27
CA ARG A 256 -2.81 -8.62 -0.01
C ARG A 256 -2.36 -7.47 -0.92
N MET A 257 -3.31 -6.71 -1.47
CA MET A 257 -3.00 -5.43 -2.11
C MET A 257 -2.37 -4.46 -1.10
N VAL A 258 -1.28 -3.85 -1.52
CA VAL A 258 -0.61 -2.76 -0.83
C VAL A 258 -0.64 -1.54 -1.75
N ARG A 259 -1.10 -0.40 -1.23
CA ARG A 259 -1.04 0.88 -1.93
C ARG A 259 0.20 1.64 -1.50
N MET A 260 0.89 2.24 -2.44
CA MET A 260 2.08 3.04 -2.18
C MET A 260 1.82 4.47 -2.65
N ARG A 261 2.43 5.43 -1.95
CA ARG A 261 2.50 6.84 -2.36
C ARG A 261 3.85 7.39 -1.93
N HIS A 262 4.28 8.50 -2.52
CA HIS A 262 5.43 9.24 -1.98
C HIS A 262 5.20 9.61 -0.51
N ALA A 263 6.28 9.54 0.28
CA ALA A 263 6.22 9.86 1.69
C ALA A 263 5.78 11.31 1.92
N ILE A 264 4.73 11.51 2.72
CA ILE A 264 4.25 12.86 3.06
C ILE A 264 5.23 13.60 4.00
N ARG A 265 6.01 12.85 4.77
CA ARG A 265 6.87 13.37 5.84
C ARG A 265 8.23 12.67 5.83
N PRO A 266 9.03 12.82 4.77
CA PRO A 266 10.29 12.11 4.61
C PRO A 266 11.25 12.49 5.74
N GLY A 267 11.77 11.49 6.45
CA GLY A 267 12.92 11.70 7.34
C GLY A 267 14.18 11.77 6.48
N MET A 268 14.78 12.94 6.33
CA MET A 268 16.03 13.10 5.60
C MET A 268 17.17 12.51 6.44
N ASN A 269 17.99 11.59 5.88
CA ASN A 269 19.36 11.22 6.30
C ASN A 269 19.88 9.95 5.55
N PHE A 270 19.74 9.87 4.22
CA PHE A 270 20.35 8.79 3.43
C PHE A 270 20.56 9.23 1.98
N VAL A 271 21.51 8.59 1.29
CA VAL A 271 21.72 8.73 -0.15
C VAL A 271 20.48 8.19 -0.86
N LYS A 272 20.02 8.81 -1.95
CA LYS A 272 18.83 8.33 -2.67
C LYS A 272 19.06 6.88 -3.11
N ALA A 273 19.90 6.59 -4.09
CA ALA A 273 20.10 5.21 -4.55
C ALA A 273 20.99 4.38 -3.59
N PRO A 274 20.49 3.31 -2.95
CA PRO A 274 21.32 2.38 -2.19
C PRO A 274 22.16 1.48 -3.10
N GLU A 275 23.39 1.19 -2.67
CA GLU A 275 24.26 0.22 -3.33
C GLU A 275 24.02 -1.20 -2.78
N PHE A 276 23.74 -2.15 -3.68
CA PHE A 276 23.44 -3.53 -3.32
C PHE A 276 24.57 -4.47 -3.72
N LEU A 277 24.91 -5.38 -2.80
CA LEU A 277 25.92 -6.41 -3.04
C LEU A 277 25.27 -7.77 -3.28
N TYR A 278 24.19 -8.09 -2.55
CA TYR A 278 23.61 -9.42 -2.60
C TYR A 278 22.13 -9.45 -2.22
N VAL A 279 21.33 -10.25 -2.93
CA VAL A 279 19.95 -10.58 -2.59
C VAL A 279 19.86 -12.07 -2.28
N SER A 280 19.37 -12.43 -1.08
CA SER A 280 19.26 -13.84 -0.69
C SER A 280 18.16 -14.55 -1.48
N LYS A 281 18.57 -15.60 -2.22
CA LYS A 281 17.69 -16.55 -2.92
C LYS A 281 17.53 -17.89 -2.19
N GLU A 282 18.07 -18.00 -0.99
CA GLU A 282 17.97 -19.20 -0.18
C GLU A 282 16.50 -19.56 0.10
N SER A 283 16.18 -20.86 -0.05
CA SER A 283 14.85 -21.42 0.23
C SER A 283 14.31 -20.92 1.57
N LYS A 284 13.03 -20.54 1.57
CA LYS A 284 12.32 -20.15 2.81
C LYS A 284 11.63 -21.34 3.48
N GLN A 285 11.84 -22.54 2.97
CA GLN A 285 11.36 -23.80 3.52
C GLN A 285 12.58 -24.53 4.09
N GLY A 286 12.79 -24.40 5.39
CA GLY A 286 13.94 -24.94 6.12
C GLY A 286 13.75 -24.75 7.64
N VAL A 287 14.59 -25.40 8.43
CA VAL A 287 14.68 -25.25 9.90
C VAL A 287 15.57 -24.06 10.23
#